data_AF-A0A235IWZ1-F1
#
_entry.id   AF-A0A235IWZ1-F1
#
_cell.length_a   1.000
_cell.length_b   1.000
_cell.length_c   1.000
_cell.angle_alpha   90.00
_cell.angle_beta   90.00
_cell.angle_gamma   90.00
#
_symmetry.space_group_name_H-M   'P 1'
#
loop_
_entity.id
_entity.type
_entity.pdbx_description
1 polymer ?
#
loop_
_entity_poly.entity_id
_entity_poly.type
_entity_poly.pdbx_seq_one_letter_code
_entity_poly.pdbx_strand_id
1 'polypeptide(L)'
;MKLQELKAKVYKLARVNNTKQLKAKNQEIKILDMRLKTSWEKTFAILQKPQGEFKEWLENPPEEYKDIFSEITEASQKYEQKSAQTKQLVQEVFLIANNLEELAEEVQDEANKIKQEIEITRRISKKARLN
;
A
#
# COMPACT_ATOMS: atom_id res chain seq x y z
N MET A 1 -8.63 -31.85 -34.78
CA MET A 1 -9.65 -31.66 -33.72
C MET A 1 -11.05 -31.82 -34.31
N LYS A 2 -11.99 -32.44 -33.58
CA LYS A 2 -13.39 -32.57 -34.05
C LYS A 2 -14.09 -31.21 -33.97
N LEU A 3 -15.08 -30.97 -34.83
CA LEU A 3 -15.75 -29.66 -34.93
C LEU A 3 -16.45 -29.24 -33.61
N GLN A 4 -17.04 -30.19 -32.88
CA GLN A 4 -17.67 -29.92 -31.59
C GLN A 4 -16.66 -29.48 -30.52
N GLU A 5 -15.49 -30.12 -30.46
CA GLU A 5 -14.40 -29.75 -29.56
C GLU A 5 -13.88 -28.34 -29.87
N LEU A 6 -13.81 -27.98 -31.16
CA LEU A 6 -13.40 -26.64 -31.62
C LEU A 6 -14.37 -25.55 -31.19
N LYS A 7 -15.67 -25.79 -31.37
CA LYS A 7 -16.72 -24.88 -30.89
C LYS A 7 -16.64 -24.68 -29.38
N ALA A 8 -16.53 -25.77 -28.61
CA ALA A 8 -16.44 -25.71 -27.16
C ALA A 8 -15.22 -24.91 -26.68
N LYS A 9 -14.04 -25.13 -27.29
CA LYS A 9 -12.83 -24.37 -26.97
C LYS A 9 -12.96 -22.89 -27.32
N VAL A 10 -13.50 -22.55 -28.48
CA VAL A 10 -13.74 -21.15 -28.89
C VAL A 10 -14.67 -20.43 -27.92
N TYR A 11 -15.78 -21.06 -27.54
CA TYR A 11 -16.73 -20.52 -26.57
C TYR A 11 -16.10 -20.31 -25.19
N LYS A 12 -15.31 -21.29 -24.73
CA LYS A 12 -14.57 -21.18 -23.47
C LYS A 12 -13.55 -20.03 -23.50
N LEU A 13 -12.77 -19.90 -24.57
CA LEU A 13 -11.79 -18.83 -24.73
C LEU A 13 -12.43 -17.45 -24.78
N ALA A 14 -13.51 -17.28 -25.54
CA ALA A 14 -14.23 -16.01 -25.65
C ALA A 14 -15.17 -15.70 -24.46
N ARG A 15 -15.32 -16.65 -23.52
CA ARG A 15 -16.28 -16.60 -22.41
C ARG A 15 -17.69 -16.24 -22.90
N VAL A 16 -18.19 -17.02 -23.86
CA VAL A 16 -19.52 -16.87 -24.46
C VAL A 16 -20.16 -18.25 -24.64
N ASN A 17 -21.49 -18.28 -24.73
CA ASN A 17 -22.23 -19.54 -24.81
C ASN A 17 -22.76 -19.84 -26.22
N ASN A 18 -22.74 -18.86 -27.12
CA ASN A 18 -23.26 -19.02 -28.47
C ASN A 18 -22.56 -18.12 -29.51
N THR A 19 -22.76 -18.47 -30.79
CA THR A 19 -22.19 -17.76 -31.94
C THR A 19 -22.63 -16.29 -32.02
N LYS A 20 -23.84 -15.95 -31.57
CA LYS A 20 -24.34 -14.57 -31.61
C LYS A 20 -23.54 -13.67 -30.67
N GLN A 21 -23.30 -14.14 -29.44
CA GLN A 21 -22.44 -13.46 -28.46
C GLN A 21 -20.99 -13.38 -28.94
N LEU A 22 -20.48 -14.45 -29.55
CA LEU A 22 -19.13 -14.49 -30.11
C LEU A 22 -18.91 -13.41 -31.18
N LYS A 23 -19.86 -13.29 -32.13
CA LYS A 23 -19.83 -12.26 -33.19
C LYS A 23 -20.07 -10.84 -32.68
N ALA A 24 -20.77 -10.69 -31.55
CA ALA A 24 -20.99 -9.38 -30.92
C ALA A 24 -19.71 -8.87 -30.24
N LYS A 25 -18.92 -9.76 -29.62
CA LYS A 25 -17.68 -9.38 -28.91
C LYS A 25 -16.49 -9.06 -29.82
N ASN A 26 -16.45 -9.59 -31.04
CA ASN A 26 -15.29 -9.45 -31.91
C ASN A 26 -15.73 -9.19 -33.36
N GLN A 27 -15.39 -8.01 -33.87
CA GLN A 27 -15.78 -7.57 -35.21
C GLN A 27 -15.18 -8.44 -36.32
N GLU A 28 -13.96 -8.95 -36.14
CA GLU A 28 -13.30 -9.84 -37.12
C GLU A 28 -14.03 -11.18 -37.26
N ILE A 29 -14.66 -11.66 -36.20
CA ILE A 29 -15.46 -12.90 -36.22
C ILE A 29 -16.84 -12.66 -36.85
N LYS A 30 -17.34 -11.41 -36.83
CA LYS A 30 -18.69 -11.07 -37.29
C LYS A 30 -18.93 -11.47 -38.75
N ILE A 31 -17.93 -11.27 -39.60
CA ILE A 31 -17.98 -11.53 -41.05
C ILE A 31 -17.82 -13.01 -41.42
N LEU A 32 -17.40 -13.88 -40.49
CA LEU A 32 -17.12 -15.29 -40.79
C LEU A 32 -18.40 -16.13 -40.88
N ASP A 33 -18.45 -17.08 -41.83
CA ASP A 33 -19.53 -18.07 -41.89
C ASP A 33 -19.26 -19.24 -40.93
N MET A 34 -19.90 -19.18 -39.77
CA MET A 34 -19.72 -20.16 -38.68
C MET A 34 -20.41 -21.50 -38.94
N ARG A 35 -20.95 -21.74 -40.14
CA ARG A 35 -21.32 -23.08 -40.60
C ARG A 35 -20.09 -23.89 -41.05
N LEU A 36 -19.04 -23.21 -41.48
CA LEU A 36 -17.82 -23.83 -41.99
C LEU A 36 -16.82 -24.11 -40.85
N LYS A 37 -16.20 -25.28 -40.87
CA LYS A 37 -15.14 -25.65 -39.90
C LYS A 37 -13.95 -24.70 -39.97
N THR A 38 -13.56 -24.28 -41.17
CA THR A 38 -12.45 -23.34 -41.42
C THR A 38 -12.66 -21.99 -40.73
N SER A 39 -13.90 -21.50 -40.67
CA SER A 39 -14.25 -20.28 -39.93
C SER A 39 -14.06 -20.42 -38.43
N TRP A 40 -14.36 -21.60 -37.86
CA TRP A 40 -14.08 -21.88 -36.45
C TRP A 40 -12.59 -21.97 -36.15
N GLU A 41 -11.79 -22.51 -37.07
CA GLU A 41 -10.33 -22.58 -36.93
C GLU A 41 -9.72 -21.17 -36.97
N LYS A 42 -10.15 -20.33 -37.92
CA LYS A 42 -9.77 -18.90 -37.96
C LYS A 42 -10.18 -18.16 -36.69
N THR A 43 -11.40 -18.38 -36.22
CA THR A 43 -11.90 -17.76 -34.98
C THR A 43 -11.06 -18.16 -33.78
N PHE A 44 -10.69 -19.44 -33.68
CA PHE A 44 -9.84 -19.94 -32.61
C PHE A 44 -8.46 -19.27 -32.64
N ALA A 45 -7.85 -19.11 -33.82
CA ALA A 45 -6.59 -18.39 -33.97
C ALA A 45 -6.70 -16.91 -33.56
N ILE A 46 -7.75 -16.20 -34.00
CA ILE A 46 -8.01 -14.80 -33.62
C ILE A 46 -8.11 -14.66 -32.10
N LEU A 47 -8.76 -15.60 -31.41
CA LEU A 47 -8.90 -15.56 -29.95
C LEU A 47 -7.63 -15.96 -29.19
N GLN A 48 -6.72 -16.71 -29.81
CA GLN A 48 -5.43 -17.07 -29.19
C GLN A 48 -4.38 -15.97 -29.31
N LYS A 49 -4.46 -15.14 -30.36
CA LYS A 49 -3.47 -14.09 -30.63
C LYS A 49 -3.24 -13.14 -29.42
N PRO A 50 -4.28 -12.59 -28.76
CA PRO A 50 -4.08 -11.73 -27.58
C PRO A 50 -3.47 -12.46 -26.37
N GLN A 51 -3.68 -13.78 -26.26
CA GLN A 51 -3.08 -14.57 -25.17
C GLN A 51 -1.57 -14.80 -25.37
N GLY A 52 -1.14 -14.90 -26.63
CA GLY A 52 0.29 -14.93 -26.98
C GLY A 52 0.95 -13.58 -26.70
N GLU A 53 0.35 -12.50 -27.20
CA GLU A 53 0.83 -11.13 -27.01
C GLU A 53 0.90 -10.75 -25.51
N PHE A 54 -0.07 -11.16 -24.71
CA PHE A 54 -0.03 -10.91 -23.26
C PHE A 54 1.08 -11.69 -22.54
N LYS A 55 1.35 -12.94 -22.93
CA LYS A 55 2.47 -13.71 -22.36
C LYS A 55 3.81 -13.08 -22.75
N GLU A 56 3.96 -12.69 -24.00
CA GLU A 56 5.15 -12.01 -24.49
C GLU A 56 5.37 -10.67 -23.78
N TRP A 57 4.29 -9.92 -23.54
CA TRP A 57 4.32 -8.70 -22.74
C TRP A 57 4.69 -8.94 -21.26
N LEU A 58 4.27 -10.05 -20.65
CA LEU A 58 4.67 -10.40 -19.27
C LEU A 58 6.14 -10.80 -19.17
N GLU A 59 6.66 -11.49 -20.19
CA GLU A 59 8.07 -11.92 -20.24
C GLU A 59 9.00 -10.75 -20.55
N ASN A 60 8.56 -9.82 -21.42
CA ASN A 60 9.28 -8.61 -21.79
C ASN A 60 8.36 -7.39 -21.75
N PRO A 61 8.06 -6.85 -20.56
CA PRO A 61 7.27 -5.63 -20.47
C PRO A 61 8.03 -4.47 -21.13
N PRO A 62 7.34 -3.57 -21.83
CA PRO A 62 7.95 -2.37 -22.40
C PRO A 62 8.71 -1.58 -21.34
N GLU A 63 9.86 -1.01 -21.72
CA GLU A 63 10.75 -0.28 -20.79
C GLU A 63 10.03 0.84 -20.03
N GLU A 64 9.10 1.55 -20.68
CA GLU A 64 8.29 2.61 -20.07
C GLU A 64 7.57 2.14 -18.79
N TYR A 65 7.15 0.87 -18.72
CA TYR A 65 6.52 0.33 -17.52
C TYR A 65 7.54 -0.07 -16.46
N LYS A 66 8.73 -0.55 -16.86
CA LYS A 66 9.79 -0.91 -15.90
C LYS A 66 10.25 0.31 -15.12
N ASP A 67 10.42 1.45 -15.79
CA ASP A 67 10.81 2.71 -15.15
C ASP A 67 9.75 3.16 -14.15
N ILE A 68 8.47 3.15 -14.52
CA ILE A 68 7.37 3.49 -13.61
C ILE A 68 7.34 2.58 -12.38
N PHE A 69 7.49 1.26 -12.56
CA PHE A 69 7.53 0.33 -11.42
C PHE A 69 8.76 0.52 -10.54
N SER A 70 9.92 0.88 -11.13
CA SER A 70 11.12 1.26 -10.37
C SER A 70 10.87 2.51 -9.53
N GLU A 71 10.31 3.56 -10.12
CA GLU A 71 9.96 4.80 -9.41
C GLU A 71 8.97 4.54 -8.26
N ILE A 72 7.93 3.73 -8.50
CA ILE A 72 6.96 3.33 -7.48
C ILE A 72 7.67 2.59 -6.34
N THR A 73 8.59 1.68 -6.67
CA THR A 73 9.33 0.90 -5.67
C THR A 73 10.20 1.81 -4.82
N GLU A 74 10.97 2.71 -5.44
CA GLU A 74 11.80 3.68 -4.72
C GLU A 74 10.98 4.62 -3.84
N ALA A 75 9.88 5.17 -4.37
CA ALA A 75 9.00 6.07 -3.63
C ALA A 75 8.39 5.36 -2.40
N SER A 76 7.98 4.10 -2.57
CA SER A 76 7.42 3.28 -1.50
C SER A 76 8.45 3.01 -0.40
N GLN A 77 9.68 2.65 -0.77
CA GLN A 77 10.77 2.44 0.19
C GLN A 77 11.12 3.72 0.96
N LYS A 78 11.21 4.86 0.27
CA LYS A 78 11.45 6.16 0.91
C LYS A 78 10.35 6.52 1.90
N TYR A 79 9.09 6.26 1.55
CA TYR A 79 7.96 6.48 2.45
C TYR A 79 8.03 5.58 3.69
N GLU A 80 8.32 4.30 3.51
CA GLU A 80 8.42 3.34 4.62
C GLU A 80 9.54 3.73 5.60
N GLN A 81 10.70 4.14 5.09
CA GLN A 81 11.80 4.68 5.90
C GLN A 81 11.38 5.92 6.70
N LYS A 82 10.74 6.90 6.05
CA LYS A 82 10.25 8.11 6.73
C LYS A 82 9.18 7.80 7.78
N SER A 83 8.30 6.84 7.51
CA SER A 83 7.27 6.40 8.45
C SER A 83 7.90 5.75 9.69
N ALA A 84 8.91 4.91 9.50
CA ALA A 84 9.66 4.31 10.61
C ALA A 84 10.37 5.38 11.46
N GLN A 85 11.07 6.33 10.82
CA GLN A 85 11.73 7.45 11.51
C GLN A 85 10.73 8.32 12.29
N THR A 86 9.56 8.59 11.70
CA THR A 86 8.51 9.38 12.37
C THR A 86 8.01 8.68 13.63
N LYS A 87 7.83 7.35 13.59
CA LYS A 87 7.43 6.59 14.77
C LYS A 87 8.48 6.66 15.88
N GLN A 88 9.76 6.58 15.54
CA GLN A 88 10.86 6.73 16.50
C GLN A 88 10.85 8.13 17.14
N LEU A 89 10.76 9.18 16.31
CA LEU A 89 10.69 10.56 16.79
C LEU A 89 9.49 10.80 17.72
N VAL A 90 8.32 10.23 17.42
CA VAL A 90 7.15 10.33 18.30
C VAL A 90 7.44 9.70 19.66
N GLN A 91 8.07 8.52 19.70
CA GLN A 91 8.46 7.87 20.96
C GLN A 91 9.46 8.73 21.76
N GLU A 92 10.45 9.31 21.09
CA GLU A 92 11.42 10.22 21.72
C GLU A 92 10.73 11.45 22.31
N VAL A 93 9.78 12.06 21.60
CA VAL A 93 9.01 13.21 22.09
C VAL A 93 8.23 12.84 23.35
N PHE A 94 7.60 11.67 23.40
CA PHE A 94 6.90 11.22 24.61
C PHE A 94 7.85 11.00 25.79
N LEU A 95 9.03 10.42 25.56
CA LEU A 95 10.04 10.26 26.61
C LEU A 95 10.51 11.61 27.14
N ILE A 96 10.78 12.58 26.25
CA ILE A 96 11.18 13.93 26.65
C ILE A 96 10.07 14.61 27.46
N ALA A 97 8.80 14.49 27.03
CA ALA A 97 7.68 15.07 27.74
C ALA A 97 7.54 14.49 29.16
N ASN A 98 7.63 13.17 29.31
CA ASN A 98 7.57 12.52 30.62
C ASN A 98 8.73 12.96 31.53
N ASN A 99 9.96 13.03 30.99
CA ASN A 99 11.12 13.48 31.76
C ASN A 99 10.99 14.95 32.20
N LEU A 100 10.38 15.80 31.37
CA LEU A 100 10.12 17.19 31.71
C LEU A 100 9.05 17.32 32.81
N GLU A 101 8.04 16.45 32.79
CA GLU A 101 7.02 16.39 33.84
C GLU A 101 7.63 15.95 35.18
N GLU A 102 8.43 14.89 35.18
CA GLU A 102 9.17 14.42 36.36
C GLU A 102 10.08 15.53 36.93
N LEU A 103 10.85 16.19 36.06
CA LEU A 103 11.72 17.30 36.48
C LEU A 103 10.91 18.48 37.07
N ALA A 104 9.74 18.78 36.51
CA ALA A 104 8.88 19.84 37.03
C ALA A 104 8.33 19.51 38.42
N GLU A 105 7.95 18.25 38.66
CA GLU A 105 7.54 17.76 39.98
C GLU A 105 8.69 17.87 41.00
N GLU A 106 9.90 17.42 40.63
CA GLU A 106 11.09 17.50 41.49
C GLU A 106 11.40 18.95 41.89
N VAL A 107 11.39 19.87 40.93
CA VAL A 107 11.63 21.31 41.17
C VAL A 107 10.55 21.90 42.08
N GLN A 108 9.29 21.52 41.90
CA GLN A 108 8.19 21.99 42.72
C GLN A 108 8.32 21.49 44.18
N ASP A 109 8.72 20.24 44.36
CA ASP A 109 8.97 19.64 45.67
C ASP A 109 10.16 20.29 46.37
N GLU A 110 11.26 20.53 45.66
CA GLU A 110 12.42 21.23 46.20
C GLU A 110 12.08 22.66 46.62
N ALA A 111 11.35 23.41 45.78
CA ALA A 111 10.88 24.74 46.12
C ALA A 111 9.98 24.75 47.37
N ASN A 112 9.14 23.73 47.54
CA ASN A 112 8.30 23.58 48.73
C ASN A 112 9.12 23.29 49.99
N LYS A 113 10.14 22.42 49.90
CA LYS A 113 11.08 22.14 51.01
C LYS A 113 11.81 23.42 51.45
N ILE A 114 12.35 24.19 50.50
CA ILE A 114 13.05 25.45 50.79
C ILE A 114 12.11 26.45 51.49
N LYS A 115 10.86 26.58 51.04
CA LYS A 115 9.87 27.45 51.71
C LYS A 115 9.64 27.04 53.17
N GLN A 116 9.52 25.74 53.44
CA GLN A 116 9.33 25.23 54.81
C GLN A 116 10.55 25.50 55.68
N GLU A 117 11.76 25.26 55.17
CA GLU A 117 13.01 25.54 55.89
C GLU A 117 13.13 27.02 56.26
N ILE A 118 12.87 27.92 55.31
CA ILE A 118 12.87 29.38 55.57
C ILE A 118 11.88 29.74 56.68
N GLU A 119 10.68 29.16 56.67
CA GLU A 119 9.68 29.44 57.69
C GLU A 119 10.12 28.95 59.08
N ILE A 120 10.71 27.76 59.16
CA ILE A 120 11.28 27.20 60.40
C ILE A 120 12.38 28.12 60.92
N THR A 121 13.35 28.49 60.09
CA THR A 121 14.45 29.40 60.48
C THR A 121 13.93 30.76 60.94
N ARG A 122 12.88 31.28 60.29
CA ARG A 122 12.24 32.54 60.69
C ARG A 122 11.56 32.43 62.06
N ARG A 123 10.93 31.30 62.38
CA ARG A 123 10.34 31.06 63.71
C ARG A 123 11.42 30.92 64.80
N ILE A 124 12.50 30.21 64.52
CA ILE A 124 13.64 30.04 65.44
C ILE A 124 14.28 31.39 65.75
N SER A 125 14.59 32.18 64.73
CA SER A 125 15.19 33.52 64.90
C SER A 125 14.28 34.49 65.67
N LYS A 126 12.96 34.46 65.44
CA LYS A 126 12.01 35.22 66.26
C LYS A 126 12.05 34.82 67.73
N LYS A 127 12.05 33.52 68.05
CA LYS A 127 12.15 33.02 69.43
C LYS A 127 13.47 33.43 70.09
N ALA A 128 14.58 33.33 69.37
CA ALA A 128 15.90 33.72 69.88
C ALA A 128 16.03 35.22 70.18
N ARG A 129 15.24 36.08 69.53
CA ARG A 129 15.19 37.53 69.80
C ARG A 129 14.28 37.92 70.97
N LEU A 130 13.41 37.02 71.40
CA LEU A 130 12.42 37.24 72.47
C LEU A 130 12.87 36.69 73.83
N ASN A 131 13.98 35.93 73.86
CA ASN A 131 14.69 35.47 75.05
C ASN A 131 15.95 36.30 75.25
#